data_AF-A0A352EUP9-F1
#
_entry.id   AF-A0A352EUP9-F1
#
_cell.length_a   1.000
_cell.length_b   1.000
_cell.length_c   1.000
_cell.angle_alpha   90.00
_cell.angle_beta   90.00
_cell.angle_gamma   90.00
#
_symmetry.space_group_name_H-M   'P 1'
#
loop_
_entity.id
_entity.type
_entity.pdbx_description
1 polymer ?
#
loop_
_entity_poly.entity_id
_entity_poly.type
_entity_poly.pdbx_seq_one_letter_code
_entity_poly.pdbx_strand_id
1 'polypeptide(L)'
;MVVRAKILLRLVELSKNIGRHYGLSAGEIAIAWTLRLSAVTGAIVGGRSSNQVDGIVGAADFRLSEDEIDGIDRFARANVWVKEEAAA
;
A
#
# COMPACT_ATOMS: atom_id res chain seq x y z
N MET A 1 -0.77 -20.95 -10.23
CA MET A 1 -1.78 -19.90 -9.91
C MET A 1 -1.88 -19.59 -8.40
N VAL A 2 -1.81 -20.57 -7.49
CA VAL A 2 -2.01 -20.38 -6.03
C VAL A 2 -0.90 -19.59 -5.31
N VAL A 3 0.36 -19.70 -5.75
CA VAL A 3 1.50 -19.03 -5.08
C VAL A 3 1.44 -17.50 -5.21
N ARG A 4 0.95 -16.98 -6.36
CA ARG A 4 0.84 -15.53 -6.59
C ARG A 4 -0.13 -14.87 -5.63
N ALA A 5 -1.29 -15.47 -5.42
CA ALA A 5 -2.33 -14.92 -4.54
C ALA A 5 -1.86 -14.82 -3.08
N LYS A 6 -1.05 -15.77 -2.61
CA LYS A 6 -0.50 -15.77 -1.24
C LYS A 6 0.46 -14.60 -0.98
N ILE A 7 1.20 -14.14 -2.00
CA ILE A 7 2.11 -13.00 -1.86
C ILE A 7 1.33 -11.71 -1.62
N LEU A 8 0.27 -11.48 -2.38
CA LEU A 8 -0.57 -10.29 -2.22
C LEU A 8 -1.24 -10.24 -0.85
N LEU A 9 -1.74 -11.39 -0.37
CA LEU A 9 -2.30 -11.46 0.99
C LEU A 9 -1.24 -11.17 2.06
N ARG A 10 0.01 -11.62 1.88
CA ARG A 10 1.10 -11.27 2.81
C ARG A 10 1.45 -9.79 2.81
N LEU A 11 1.42 -9.13 1.65
CA LEU A 11 1.57 -7.67 1.59
C LEU A 11 0.43 -6.97 2.34
N VAL A 12 -0.81 -7.44 2.16
CA VAL A 12 -1.97 -6.93 2.91
C VAL A 12 -1.77 -7.11 4.42
N GLU A 13 -1.30 -8.26 4.88
CA GLU A 13 -1.02 -8.47 6.31
C GLU A 13 0.10 -7.55 6.84
N LEU A 14 1.16 -7.31 6.05
CA LEU A 14 2.19 -6.33 6.38
C LEU A 14 1.57 -4.92 6.55
N SER A 15 0.76 -4.47 5.58
CA SER A 15 0.08 -3.17 5.65
C SER A 15 -0.87 -3.09 6.84
N LYS A 16 -1.61 -4.16 7.16
CA LYS A 16 -2.46 -4.22 8.37
C LYS A 16 -1.63 -4.06 9.64
N ASN A 17 -0.46 -4.71 9.71
CA ASN A 17 0.40 -4.64 10.88
C ASN A 17 0.86 -3.21 11.15
N ILE A 18 1.30 -2.51 10.10
CA ILE A 18 1.67 -1.09 10.17
C ILE A 18 0.47 -0.24 10.63
N GLY A 19 -0.68 -0.39 9.95
CA GLY A 19 -1.88 0.39 10.25
C GLY A 19 -2.42 0.24 11.67
N ARG A 20 -2.29 -0.94 12.28
CA ARG A 20 -2.74 -1.17 13.67
C ARG A 20 -2.10 -0.25 14.69
N HIS A 21 -0.86 0.21 14.47
CA HIS A 21 -0.19 1.15 15.38
C HIS A 21 -0.83 2.54 15.38
N TYR A 22 -1.56 2.88 14.32
CA TYR A 22 -2.14 4.21 14.10
C TYR A 22 -3.66 4.21 13.99
N GLY A 23 -4.31 3.06 14.16
CA GLY A 23 -5.75 2.91 13.95
C GLY A 23 -6.17 3.01 12.47
N LEU A 24 -5.24 2.78 11.54
CA LEU A 24 -5.46 2.89 10.10
C LEU A 24 -5.67 1.52 9.45
N SER A 25 -6.46 1.50 8.39
CA SER A 25 -6.71 0.34 7.55
C SER A 25 -5.50 0.03 6.65
N ALA A 26 -5.42 -1.20 6.14
CA ALA A 26 -4.41 -1.55 5.15
C ALA A 26 -4.56 -0.74 3.84
N GLY A 27 -5.79 -0.33 3.51
CA GLY A 27 -6.05 0.57 2.38
C GLY A 27 -5.45 1.95 2.62
N GLU A 28 -5.58 2.47 3.84
CA GLU A 28 -4.98 3.75 4.22
C GLU A 28 -3.47 3.70 4.16
N ILE A 29 -2.85 2.61 4.64
CA ILE A 29 -1.40 2.42 4.51
C ILE A 29 -0.95 2.38 3.04
N ALA A 30 -1.71 1.72 2.16
CA ALA A 30 -1.38 1.67 0.74
C ALA A 30 -1.50 3.05 0.06
N ILE A 31 -2.51 3.85 0.44
CA ILE A 31 -2.69 5.21 -0.06
C ILE A 31 -1.58 6.12 0.46
N ALA A 32 -1.27 6.07 1.76
CA ALA A 32 -0.17 6.84 2.36
C ALA A 32 1.18 6.49 1.74
N TRP A 33 1.43 5.20 1.44
CA TRP A 33 2.60 4.77 0.69
C TRP A 33 2.64 5.40 -0.70
N THR A 34 1.50 5.48 -1.40
CA THR A 34 1.42 6.12 -2.73
C THR A 34 1.70 7.63 -2.66
N LEU A 35 1.08 8.32 -1.70
CA LEU A 35 1.20 9.77 -1.48
C LEU A 35 2.54 10.21 -0.91
N ARG A 36 3.42 9.27 -0.49
CA ARG A 36 4.74 9.61 0.05
C ARG A 36 5.67 10.27 -0.96
N LEU A 37 5.46 10.00 -2.25
CA LEU A 37 6.30 10.53 -3.32
C LEU A 37 5.88 11.97 -3.62
N SER A 38 6.81 12.92 -3.52
CA SER A 38 6.52 14.35 -3.76
C SER A 38 6.00 14.64 -5.17
N ALA A 39 6.32 13.80 -6.16
CA ALA A 39 5.81 13.89 -7.52
C ALA A 39 4.35 13.43 -7.67
N VAL A 40 3.81 12.71 -6.67
CA VAL A 40 2.43 12.21 -6.65
C VAL A 40 1.56 13.22 -5.90
N THR A 41 0.71 13.93 -6.62
CA THR A 41 -0.16 14.97 -6.05
C THR A 41 -1.49 14.43 -5.50
N GLY A 42 -1.83 13.17 -5.81
CA GLY A 42 -3.06 12.54 -5.34
C GLY A 42 -3.14 11.05 -5.65
N ALA A 43 -4.02 10.36 -4.94
CA ALA A 43 -4.32 8.95 -5.12
C ALA A 43 -5.81 8.77 -5.39
N ILE A 44 -6.17 8.23 -6.55
CA ILE A 44 -7.56 7.98 -6.95
C ILE A 44 -7.97 6.59 -6.47
N VAL A 45 -9.00 6.51 -5.63
CA VAL A 45 -9.45 5.25 -5.02
C VAL A 45 -10.92 5.01 -5.34
N GLY A 46 -11.24 3.83 -5.88
CA GLY A 46 -12.61 3.44 -6.19
C GLY A 46 -13.35 2.94 -4.95
N GLY A 47 -14.44 3.60 -4.58
CA GLY A 47 -15.41 3.15 -3.59
C GLY A 47 -16.75 2.78 -4.24
N ARG A 48 -17.48 1.84 -3.63
CA ARG A 48 -18.83 1.41 -4.06
C ARG A 48 -19.94 1.91 -3.12
N SER A 49 -19.58 2.50 -1.99
CA SER A 49 -20.50 3.12 -1.04
C SER A 49 -19.79 4.23 -0.25
N SER A 50 -20.55 5.23 0.20
CA SER A 50 -20.03 6.40 0.91
C SER A 50 -19.29 6.04 2.20
N ASN A 51 -19.75 5.02 2.93
CA ASN A 51 -19.08 4.53 4.14
C ASN A 51 -17.66 3.99 3.90
N GLN A 52 -17.26 3.72 2.65
CA GLN A 52 -15.89 3.29 2.35
C GLN A 52 -14.90 4.46 2.40
N VAL A 53 -15.38 5.71 2.34
CA VAL A 53 -14.56 6.92 2.51
C VAL A 53 -13.90 6.92 3.89
N ASP A 54 -14.64 6.54 4.94
CA ASP A 54 -14.13 6.46 6.31
C ASP A 54 -12.95 5.48 6.45
N GLY A 55 -12.87 4.48 5.56
CA GLY A 55 -11.78 3.50 5.55
C GLY A 55 -10.57 3.88 4.71
N ILE A 56 -10.54 5.07 4.10
CA ILE A 56 -9.44 5.55 3.24
C ILE A 56 -9.03 7.01 3.51
N VAL A 57 -9.91 7.82 4.12
CA VAL A 57 -9.71 9.27 4.27
C VAL A 57 -8.54 9.62 5.19
N GLY A 58 -8.26 8.81 6.23
CA GLY A 58 -7.17 9.05 7.17
C GLY A 58 -5.78 8.96 6.53
N ALA A 59 -5.67 8.38 5.33
CA ALA A 59 -4.42 8.30 4.59
C ALA A 59 -3.87 9.67 4.13
N ALA A 60 -4.74 10.67 3.96
CA ALA A 60 -4.32 11.99 3.49
C ALA A 60 -3.39 12.68 4.49
N ASP A 61 -3.69 12.51 5.79
CA ASP A 61 -2.98 13.16 6.90
C ASP A 61 -1.87 12.29 7.49
N PHE A 62 -1.78 11.02 7.09
CA PHE A 62 -0.79 10.09 7.61
C PHE A 62 0.49 10.06 6.76
N ARG A 63 1.64 9.93 7.44
CA ARG A 63 2.95 9.72 6.80
C ARG A 63 3.62 8.51 7.45
N LEU A 64 4.06 7.59 6.59
CA LEU A 64 4.85 6.44 7.00
C LEU A 64 6.23 6.90 7.46
N SER A 65 6.76 6.22 8.48
CA SER A 65 8.16 6.30 8.85
C SER A 65 9.06 5.65 7.78
N GLU A 66 10.34 5.99 7.79
CA GLU A 66 11.33 5.39 6.89
C GLU A 66 11.40 3.86 7.05
N ASP A 67 11.35 3.36 8.29
CA ASP A 67 11.37 1.92 8.59
C ASP A 67 10.17 1.18 7.98
N GLU A 68 8.98 1.79 8.02
CA GLU A 68 7.77 1.21 7.45
C GLU A 68 7.81 1.21 5.91
N ILE A 69 8.30 2.30 5.32
CA ILE A 69 8.54 2.41 3.88
C ILE A 69 9.50 1.31 3.46
N ASP A 70 10.65 1.18 4.13
CA ASP A 70 11.67 0.19 3.85
C ASP A 70 11.15 -1.24 4.00
N GLY A 71 10.28 -1.49 4.98
CA GLY A 71 9.61 -2.77 5.17
C GLY A 71 8.75 -3.16 3.97
N ILE A 72 7.88 -2.24 3.51
CA ILE A 72 7.01 -2.45 2.35
C ILE A 72 7.85 -2.62 1.08
N ASP A 73 8.83 -1.75 0.89
CA ASP A 73 9.71 -1.74 -0.28
C ASP A 73 10.55 -3.02 -0.39
N ARG A 74 11.11 -3.49 0.72
CA ARG A 74 11.85 -4.76 0.77
C ARG A 74 10.94 -5.94 0.45
N PHE A 75 9.72 -5.96 1.00
CA PHE A 75 8.74 -7.00 0.66
C PHE A 75 8.40 -6.96 -0.83
N ALA A 76 8.10 -5.78 -1.38
CA ALA A 76 7.78 -5.60 -2.79
C ALA A 76 8.95 -6.08 -3.67
N ARG A 77 10.17 -5.60 -3.43
CA ARG A 77 11.40 -5.97 -4.18
C ARG A 77 11.71 -7.46 -4.15
N ALA A 78 11.49 -8.13 -3.02
CA ALA A 78 11.71 -9.57 -2.89
C ALA A 78 10.64 -10.41 -3.61
N ASN A 79 9.52 -9.80 -3.99
CA ASN A 79 8.36 -10.49 -4.53
C ASN A 79 7.85 -9.85 -5.84
N VAL A 80 8.66 -9.01 -6.51
CA VAL A 80 8.20 -8.25 -7.67
C VAL A 80 7.87 -9.19 -8.82
N TRP A 81 6.74 -8.91 -9.43
CA TRP A 81 6.34 -9.39 -10.74
C TRP A 81 6.85 -8.42 -11.81
N VAL A 82 8.16 -8.19 -11.88
CA VAL A 82 8.72 -7.49 -13.05
C VAL A 82 8.56 -8.47 -14.21
N LYS A 83 7.72 -8.12 -15.20
CA LYS A 83 8.02 -8.59 -16.54
C LYS A 83 9.32 -7.90 -16.92
N GLU A 84 10.41 -8.66 -17.07
CA GLU A 84 11.41 -8.27 -18.07
C GLU A 84 10.64 -8.09 -19.37
N GLU A 85 10.45 -6.85 -19.86
CA GLU A 85 10.23 -6.54 -21.27
C GLU A 85 9.95 -5.03 -21.44
N ALA A 86 11.02 -4.27 -21.67
CA ALA A 86 11.02 -3.06 -22.50
C ALA A 86 12.47 -2.69 -22.92
N ALA A 87 13.28 -3.69 -23.23
CA ALA A 87 14.49 -3.54 -24.03
C ALA A 87 14.30 -4.39 -25.30
N ALA A 88 13.48 -3.86 -26.21
CA ALA A 88 13.39 -4.24 -27.61
C ALA A 88 13.00 -2.98 -28.39
#